data_AF-A0A3B9TYM5-F1
#
_entry.id   AF-A0A3B9TYM5-F1
#
_cell.length_a   1.000
_cell.length_b   1.000
_cell.length_c   1.000
_cell.angle_alpha   90.00
_cell.angle_beta   90.00
_cell.angle_gamma   90.00
#
_symmetry.space_group_name_H-M   'P 1'
#
loop_
_entity.id
_entity.type
_entity.pdbx_description
1 polymer ?
#
loop_
_entity_poly.entity_id
_entity_poly.type
_entity_poly.pdbx_seq_one_letter_code
_entity_poly.pdbx_strand_id
1 'polypeptide(L)'
;MVLYFFRHPIAARRVSKFLAMLAAAMLVAQSAAAQLRIEITEGMVAPTPIAIADFTGSDGKANDAGREIASIISNDLLSSGLFDPVDSAAFIAPPSSPGIKPNFANWTPLGVKGLLVGSAINDDEGNLRIEFVLWDVVTGRDLSSGTGTADPNSLRQLSHKIADLVYEEFTGDSGYFDTQIVYVAESGSQARRIKRLAIMDQDGHNHKFLTSGLDLVLTPRFSPTTQEIAYLNYFNEEPNVYIQDIRTGRSERLGSFPGMTFAPRFGPRGDRLIMSWAQDGLTDIYEMDLRTQEIRQLTKSSSIDTAPSYSPDGRRIVFESDRAGRQQLYVVNNDGSNLQRISYGEGRYATPVWSPRGDIIAFTKMHKGTFYIGIMNVDGSGERLLAKGFLVEGPTWAPNGRVLMYYKQEPFESDGTGGATSLYRIDITGFNERRIITPSDASDPAWSPLRR
;
A
#
# COMPACT_ATOMS: atom_id res chain seq x y z
N MET A 1 -74.78 43.33 26.38
CA MET A 1 -73.65 42.88 27.22
C MET A 1 -72.92 41.79 26.46
N VAL A 2 -71.59 41.76 26.59
CA VAL A 2 -70.61 41.31 25.60
C VAL A 2 -70.34 39.79 25.60
N LEU A 3 -69.93 39.28 24.42
CA LEU A 3 -69.10 38.08 24.07
C LEU A 3 -69.73 36.67 24.05
N TYR A 4 -69.60 35.98 22.90
CA TYR A 4 -68.83 34.73 22.73
C TYR A 4 -68.41 34.51 21.26
N PHE A 5 -67.23 33.89 21.09
CA PHE A 5 -66.40 33.77 19.88
C PHE A 5 -66.86 32.69 18.88
N PHE A 6 -66.63 32.94 17.58
CA PHE A 6 -66.58 31.92 16.51
C PHE A 6 -65.22 31.93 15.79
N ARG A 7 -64.70 30.72 15.51
CA ARG A 7 -63.51 30.43 14.69
C ARG A 7 -63.83 30.55 13.19
N HIS A 8 -62.90 31.12 12.42
CA HIS A 8 -62.74 30.85 10.98
C HIS A 8 -61.24 30.69 10.60
N PRO A 9 -60.91 29.85 9.61
CA PRO A 9 -59.53 29.52 9.24
C PRO A 9 -58.97 30.44 8.15
N ILE A 10 -57.64 30.64 8.14
CA ILE A 10 -56.90 31.43 7.16
C ILE A 10 -55.85 30.53 6.47
N ALA A 11 -55.69 30.73 5.16
CA ALA A 11 -54.39 30.86 4.45
C ALA A 11 -54.07 29.84 3.34
N ALA A 12 -54.78 29.91 2.22
CA ALA A 12 -54.25 29.50 0.92
C ALA A 12 -53.54 30.68 0.24
N ARG A 13 -52.35 31.09 0.73
CA ARG A 13 -51.49 32.06 0.00
C ARG A 13 -50.01 32.07 0.40
N ARG A 14 -49.54 31.17 1.29
CA ARG A 14 -48.13 31.09 1.71
C ARG A 14 -47.30 30.00 0.99
N VAL A 15 -47.92 29.10 0.23
CA VAL A 15 -47.20 27.95 -0.38
C VAL A 15 -46.41 28.34 -1.64
N SER A 16 -46.87 29.32 -2.42
CA SER A 16 -46.24 29.65 -3.72
C SER A 16 -44.90 30.41 -3.61
N LYS A 17 -44.62 31.10 -2.49
CA LYS A 17 -43.34 31.79 -2.28
C LYS A 17 -42.26 30.88 -1.70
N PHE A 18 -42.63 29.74 -1.12
CA PHE A 18 -41.70 28.78 -0.54
C PHE A 18 -41.08 27.86 -1.63
N LEU A 19 -41.86 27.48 -2.65
CA LEU A 19 -41.34 26.69 -3.78
C LEU A 19 -40.35 27.47 -4.67
N ALA A 20 -40.56 28.78 -4.86
CA ALA A 20 -39.64 29.60 -5.65
C ALA A 20 -38.29 29.84 -4.95
N MET A 21 -38.29 29.92 -3.61
CA MET A 21 -37.05 29.99 -2.81
C MET A 21 -36.32 28.64 -2.74
N LEU A 22 -37.02 27.51 -2.73
CA LEU A 22 -36.40 26.19 -2.83
C LEU A 22 -35.79 25.92 -4.21
N ALA A 23 -36.45 26.36 -5.29
CA ALA A 23 -35.93 26.23 -6.65
C ALA A 23 -34.70 27.14 -6.88
N ALA A 24 -34.68 28.36 -6.31
CA ALA A 24 -33.51 29.23 -6.35
C ALA A 24 -32.35 28.70 -5.46
N ALA A 25 -32.65 28.04 -4.33
CA ALA A 25 -31.64 27.38 -3.51
C ALA A 25 -31.08 26.09 -4.16
N MET A 26 -31.88 25.39 -4.98
CA MET A 26 -31.41 24.23 -5.77
C MET A 26 -30.58 24.62 -7.00
N LEU A 27 -30.66 25.87 -7.48
CA LEU A 27 -29.81 26.37 -8.57
C LEU A 27 -28.46 26.94 -8.11
N VAL A 28 -28.22 27.08 -6.80
CA VAL A 28 -26.93 27.59 -6.25
C VAL A 28 -26.03 26.45 -5.73
N ALA A 29 -26.50 25.19 -5.77
CA ALA A 29 -25.74 24.03 -5.28
C ALA A 29 -25.00 23.22 -6.35
N GLN A 30 -24.76 23.80 -7.54
CA GLN A 30 -23.96 23.14 -8.59
C GLN A 30 -22.85 24.04 -9.11
N SER A 31 -21.98 24.53 -8.22
CA SER A 31 -20.56 24.54 -8.56
C SER A 31 -20.02 23.17 -8.18
N ALA A 32 -20.31 22.15 -8.99
CA ALA A 32 -19.39 21.02 -9.08
C ALA A 32 -18.10 21.62 -9.67
N ALA A 33 -17.24 22.12 -8.78
CA ALA A 33 -15.88 22.44 -9.15
C ALA A 33 -15.33 21.13 -9.72
N ALA A 34 -15.07 21.11 -11.02
CA ALA A 34 -14.38 20.01 -11.65
C ALA A 34 -12.95 20.02 -11.09
N GLN A 35 -12.78 19.43 -9.91
CA GLN A 35 -11.48 19.18 -9.31
C GLN A 35 -10.79 18.22 -10.29
N LEU A 36 -9.56 18.58 -10.68
CA LEU A 36 -8.80 17.86 -11.69
C LEU A 36 -8.38 16.51 -11.10
N ARG A 37 -9.28 15.53 -11.20
CA ARG A 37 -9.03 14.16 -10.75
C ARG A 37 -8.48 13.35 -11.91
N ILE A 38 -7.36 12.70 -11.68
CA ILE A 38 -6.81 11.70 -12.58
C ILE A 38 -7.77 10.52 -12.57
N GLU A 39 -8.44 10.28 -13.69
CA GLU A 39 -9.26 9.09 -13.87
C GLU A 39 -8.33 7.92 -14.20
N ILE A 40 -8.29 6.95 -13.31
CA ILE A 40 -7.39 5.82 -13.44
C ILE A 40 -8.17 4.63 -13.96
N THR A 41 -7.95 4.29 -15.23
CA THR A 41 -8.60 3.17 -15.91
C THR A 41 -7.58 2.08 -16.24
N GLU A 42 -8.05 0.95 -16.78
CA GLU A 42 -7.19 -0.12 -17.28
C GLU A 42 -6.42 0.25 -18.57
N GLY A 43 -6.66 1.45 -19.13
CA GLY A 43 -5.87 2.00 -20.23
C GLY A 43 -4.64 2.76 -19.73
N MET A 44 -3.60 2.87 -20.55
CA MET A 44 -2.43 3.68 -20.22
C MET A 44 -2.84 5.16 -20.16
N VAL A 45 -2.95 5.70 -18.94
CA VAL A 45 -3.18 7.14 -18.72
C VAL A 45 -1.86 7.86 -18.97
N ALA A 46 -1.88 8.90 -19.81
CA ALA A 46 -0.71 9.77 -19.96
C ALA A 46 -0.41 10.42 -18.59
N PRO A 47 0.83 10.30 -18.06
CA PRO A 47 1.16 10.86 -16.76
C PRO A 47 0.87 12.37 -16.72
N THR A 48 0.38 12.85 -15.57
CA THR A 48 -0.02 14.25 -15.40
C THR A 48 1.20 15.12 -15.11
N PRO A 49 1.52 16.12 -15.95
CA PRO A 49 2.63 17.02 -15.67
C PRO A 49 2.40 17.82 -14.38
N ILE A 50 3.38 17.83 -13.49
CA ILE A 50 3.33 18.52 -12.21
C ILE A 50 4.64 19.24 -11.92
N ALA A 51 4.61 20.40 -11.27
CA ALA A 51 5.81 21.10 -10.83
C ALA A 51 5.98 20.98 -9.31
N ILE A 52 7.16 20.58 -8.88
CA ILE A 52 7.57 20.58 -7.48
C ILE A 52 8.72 21.58 -7.33
N ALA A 53 8.43 22.79 -6.85
CA ALA A 53 9.47 23.79 -6.65
C ALA A 53 10.36 23.41 -5.46
N ASP A 54 11.66 23.71 -5.58
CA ASP A 54 12.59 23.59 -4.46
C ASP A 54 12.09 24.41 -3.27
N PHE A 55 12.09 23.79 -2.08
CA PHE A 55 11.63 24.49 -0.89
C PHE A 55 12.65 25.56 -0.48
N THR A 56 12.16 26.73 -0.09
CA THR A 56 13.01 27.90 0.19
C THR A 56 13.33 28.07 1.68
N GLY A 57 14.47 28.70 1.97
CA GLY A 57 14.84 29.17 3.30
C GLY A 57 14.20 30.51 3.67
N SER A 58 14.59 31.06 4.81
CA SER A 58 14.12 32.36 5.31
C SER A 58 14.53 33.55 4.42
N ASP A 59 15.57 33.38 3.60
CA ASP A 59 16.03 34.34 2.60
C ASP A 59 15.26 34.24 1.26
N GLY A 60 14.29 33.33 1.16
CA GLY A 60 13.50 33.09 -0.03
C GLY A 60 14.23 32.33 -1.14
N LYS A 61 15.38 31.70 -0.84
CA LYS A 61 16.17 30.92 -1.81
C LYS A 61 16.14 29.44 -1.46
N ALA A 62 16.28 28.59 -2.48
CA ALA A 62 16.37 27.14 -2.29
C ALA A 62 17.63 26.76 -1.49
N ASN A 63 17.47 25.94 -0.45
CA ASN A 63 18.57 25.36 0.33
C ASN A 63 18.70 23.85 0.08
N ASP A 64 19.73 23.21 0.65
CA ASP A 64 19.99 21.78 0.41
C ASP A 64 18.83 20.89 0.87
N ALA A 65 18.32 21.13 2.09
CA ALA A 65 17.15 20.42 2.63
C ALA A 65 15.93 20.56 1.71
N GLY A 66 15.68 21.77 1.20
CA GLY A 66 14.54 22.04 0.35
C GLY A 66 14.64 21.43 -1.05
N ARG A 67 15.84 21.32 -1.62
CA ARG A 67 16.11 20.54 -2.83
C ARG A 67 15.90 19.05 -2.61
N GLU A 68 16.34 18.54 -1.47
CA GLU A 68 16.16 17.13 -1.10
C GLU A 68 14.68 16.77 -0.97
N ILE A 69 13.90 17.62 -0.28
CA ILE A 69 12.43 17.46 -0.14
C ILE A 69 11.76 17.42 -1.52
N ALA A 70 12.05 18.40 -2.38
CA ALA A 70 11.47 18.48 -3.71
C ALA A 70 11.85 17.26 -4.58
N SER A 71 13.10 16.79 -4.47
CA SER A 71 13.58 15.59 -5.15
C SER A 71 12.83 14.33 -4.71
N ILE A 72 12.67 14.11 -3.40
CA ILE A 72 11.96 12.94 -2.87
C ILE A 72 10.50 12.94 -3.32
N ILE A 73 9.80 14.08 -3.17
CA ILE A 73 8.41 14.22 -3.61
C ILE A 73 8.28 13.95 -5.11
N SER A 74 9.18 14.51 -5.92
CA SER A 74 9.19 14.26 -7.37
C SER A 74 9.42 12.79 -7.68
N ASN A 75 10.39 12.15 -7.03
CA ASN A 75 10.68 10.74 -7.23
C ASN A 75 9.49 9.84 -6.86
N ASP A 76 8.82 10.11 -5.74
CA ASP A 76 7.62 9.37 -5.33
C ASP A 76 6.51 9.45 -6.38
N LEU A 77 6.14 10.67 -6.77
CA LEU A 77 5.08 10.94 -7.74
C LEU A 77 5.41 10.33 -9.11
N LEU A 78 6.64 10.53 -9.62
CA LEU A 78 7.12 9.90 -10.84
C LEU A 78 7.05 8.37 -10.76
N SER A 79 7.35 7.83 -9.58
CA SER A 79 7.42 6.39 -9.38
C SER A 79 6.07 5.70 -9.36
N SER A 80 4.99 6.44 -9.06
CA SER A 80 3.62 5.97 -9.21
C SER A 80 3.21 5.74 -10.67
N GLY A 81 3.89 6.41 -11.62
CA GLY A 81 3.56 6.37 -13.05
C GLY A 81 2.33 7.21 -13.42
N LEU A 82 1.70 7.90 -12.47
CA LEU A 82 0.54 8.77 -12.70
C LEU A 82 0.93 10.23 -12.93
N PHE A 83 2.16 10.61 -12.56
CA PHE A 83 2.67 11.97 -12.63
C PHE A 83 3.95 12.05 -13.45
N ASP A 84 4.18 13.21 -14.04
CA ASP A 84 5.41 13.59 -14.73
C ASP A 84 5.95 14.89 -14.13
N PRO A 85 6.80 14.80 -13.09
CA PRO A 85 7.41 15.97 -12.48
C PRO A 85 8.31 16.70 -13.49
N VAL A 86 8.01 17.97 -13.75
CA VAL A 86 8.79 18.80 -14.68
C VAL A 86 10.10 19.22 -14.02
N ASP A 87 11.19 19.17 -14.79
CA ASP A 87 12.53 19.59 -14.36
C ASP A 87 12.52 21.04 -13.86
N SER A 88 13.09 21.27 -12.67
CA SER A 88 13.13 22.58 -12.03
C SER A 88 13.94 23.62 -12.81
N ALA A 89 14.85 23.20 -13.69
CA ALA A 89 15.57 24.09 -14.61
C ALA A 89 14.64 24.80 -15.60
N ALA A 90 13.43 24.28 -15.85
CA ALA A 90 12.45 24.90 -16.73
C ALA A 90 11.60 25.98 -16.03
N PHE A 91 11.69 26.11 -14.69
CA PHE A 91 10.80 26.97 -13.93
C PHE A 91 11.15 28.46 -14.10
N ILE A 92 10.15 29.27 -14.45
CA ILE A 92 10.30 30.71 -14.61
C ILE A 92 9.80 31.42 -13.35
N ALA A 93 10.75 31.96 -12.58
CA ALA A 93 10.50 32.73 -11.35
C ALA A 93 9.55 32.01 -10.37
N PRO A 94 9.93 30.82 -9.86
CA PRO A 94 9.14 30.14 -8.84
C PRO A 94 8.96 31.05 -7.59
N PRO A 95 7.81 31.00 -6.90
CA PRO A 95 7.59 31.84 -5.73
C PRO A 95 8.62 31.58 -4.63
N SER A 96 9.08 32.64 -3.97
CA SER A 96 10.11 32.53 -2.92
C SER A 96 9.57 32.08 -1.57
N SER A 97 8.24 31.97 -1.40
CA SER A 97 7.61 31.37 -0.22
C SER A 97 6.18 30.89 -0.54
N PRO A 98 5.61 29.98 0.28
CA PRO A 98 4.25 29.47 0.09
C PRO A 98 3.17 30.55 0.15
N GLY A 99 3.40 31.65 0.88
CA GLY A 99 2.46 32.77 1.01
C GLY A 99 2.38 33.67 -0.24
N ILE A 100 3.26 33.48 -1.23
CA ILE A 100 3.26 34.26 -2.47
C ILE A 100 2.48 33.50 -3.54
N LYS A 101 1.39 34.10 -4.02
CA LYS A 101 0.60 33.53 -5.10
C LYS A 101 1.44 33.43 -6.39
N PRO A 102 1.53 32.24 -7.03
CA PRO A 102 2.27 32.07 -8.27
C PRO A 102 1.69 32.87 -9.43
N ASN A 103 2.56 33.32 -10.34
CA ASN A 103 2.13 33.78 -11.65
C ASN A 103 1.87 32.57 -12.58
N PHE A 104 0.62 32.09 -12.64
CA PHE A 104 0.25 30.88 -13.41
C PHE A 104 0.57 30.95 -14.92
N ALA A 105 0.73 32.15 -15.47
CA ALA A 105 1.15 32.32 -16.87
C ALA A 105 2.56 31.78 -17.13
N ASN A 106 3.42 31.71 -16.11
CA ASN A 106 4.77 31.13 -16.21
C ASN A 106 4.74 29.59 -16.28
N TRP A 107 3.67 28.98 -15.79
CA TRP A 107 3.54 27.53 -15.61
C TRP A 107 2.70 26.88 -16.71
N THR A 108 1.74 27.62 -17.26
CA THR A 108 0.87 27.15 -18.34
C THR A 108 1.65 26.61 -19.57
N PRO A 109 2.76 27.24 -20.04
CA PRO A 109 3.55 26.73 -21.15
C PRO A 109 4.23 25.38 -20.88
N LEU A 110 4.49 25.06 -19.61
CA LEU A 110 5.04 23.76 -19.19
C LEU A 110 3.97 22.66 -19.12
N GLY A 111 2.69 23.02 -19.33
CA GLY A 111 1.57 22.08 -19.30
C GLY A 111 1.21 21.55 -17.91
N VAL A 112 1.89 22.03 -16.85
CA VAL A 112 1.69 21.55 -15.48
C VAL A 112 0.29 21.82 -14.98
N LYS A 113 -0.30 20.83 -14.30
CA LYS A 113 -1.64 20.92 -13.71
C LYS A 113 -1.57 21.30 -12.23
N GLY A 114 -0.56 20.81 -11.53
CA GLY A 114 -0.26 21.14 -10.15
C GLY A 114 1.07 21.86 -9.99
N LEU A 115 1.16 22.71 -8.98
CA LEU A 115 2.40 23.33 -8.55
C LEU A 115 2.51 23.25 -7.02
N LEU A 116 3.50 22.53 -6.51
CA LEU A 116 3.86 22.54 -5.10
C LEU A 116 4.93 23.60 -4.84
N VAL A 117 4.65 24.51 -3.91
CA VAL A 117 5.60 25.52 -3.41
C VAL A 117 5.76 25.33 -1.92
N GLY A 118 7.00 25.37 -1.44
CA GLY A 118 7.30 25.12 -0.05
C GLY A 118 8.41 26.01 0.52
N SER A 119 8.51 26.04 1.84
CA SER A 119 9.66 26.56 2.58
C SER A 119 10.10 25.55 3.63
N ALA A 120 11.42 25.46 3.83
CA ALA A 120 12.10 24.58 4.77
C ALA A 120 13.13 25.41 5.55
N ILE A 121 12.77 25.79 6.79
CA ILE A 121 13.51 26.77 7.60
C ILE A 121 13.89 26.12 8.93
N ASN A 122 15.17 26.10 9.25
CA ASN A 122 15.62 25.67 10.59
C ASN A 122 15.17 26.70 11.63
N ASP A 123 14.53 26.22 12.69
CA ASP A 123 14.19 27.04 13.86
C ASP A 123 15.37 27.15 14.85
N ASP A 124 15.18 27.96 15.89
CA ASP A 124 16.21 28.22 16.90
C ASP A 124 16.57 26.98 17.73
N GLU A 125 15.71 25.96 17.73
CA GLU A 125 15.92 24.67 18.41
C GLU A 125 16.61 23.63 17.51
N GLY A 126 16.86 23.98 16.24
CA GLY A 126 17.49 23.11 15.25
C GLY A 126 16.52 22.16 14.54
N ASN A 127 15.20 22.32 14.72
CA ASN A 127 14.21 21.57 13.98
C ASN A 127 13.91 22.23 12.63
N LEU A 128 13.44 21.44 11.68
CA LEU A 128 13.04 21.92 10.36
C LEU A 128 11.56 22.30 10.37
N ARG A 129 11.26 23.60 10.31
CA ARG A 129 9.92 24.13 10.09
C ARG A 129 9.60 24.12 8.60
N ILE A 130 8.49 23.48 8.26
CA ILE A 130 8.03 23.27 6.89
C ILE A 130 6.68 23.93 6.72
N GLU A 131 6.51 24.60 5.59
CA GLU A 131 5.25 25.15 5.14
C GLU A 131 5.15 24.92 3.64
N PHE A 132 3.97 24.56 3.13
CA PHE A 132 3.76 24.37 1.70
C PHE A 132 2.33 24.69 1.28
N VAL A 133 2.18 25.01 0.00
CA VAL A 133 0.90 25.15 -0.68
C VAL A 133 0.98 24.40 -2.01
N LEU A 134 -0.01 23.56 -2.27
CA LEU A 134 -0.27 22.91 -3.55
C LEU A 134 -1.30 23.74 -4.30
N TRP A 135 -0.93 24.23 -5.48
CA TRP A 135 -1.77 25.04 -6.35
C TRP A 135 -2.30 24.23 -7.53
N ASP A 136 -3.56 24.44 -7.87
CA ASP A 136 -4.11 24.11 -9.18
C ASP A 136 -3.76 25.25 -10.15
N VAL A 137 -2.90 24.95 -11.12
CA VAL A 137 -2.41 25.91 -12.11
C VAL A 137 -3.51 26.30 -13.11
N VAL A 138 -4.46 25.40 -13.36
CA VAL A 138 -5.55 25.60 -14.33
C VAL A 138 -6.60 26.55 -13.77
N THR A 139 -7.01 26.36 -12.52
CA THR A 139 -8.04 27.20 -11.88
C THR A 139 -7.46 28.37 -11.09
N GLY A 140 -6.15 28.35 -10.81
CA GLY A 140 -5.44 29.39 -10.08
C GLY A 140 -5.80 29.48 -8.60
N ARG A 141 -6.19 28.34 -8.01
CA ARG A 141 -6.62 28.17 -6.62
C ARG A 141 -5.65 27.26 -5.88
N ASP A 142 -5.56 27.45 -4.57
CA ASP A 142 -4.93 26.50 -3.67
C ASP A 142 -5.82 25.25 -3.53
N LEU A 143 -5.22 24.09 -3.72
CA LEU A 143 -5.87 22.79 -3.49
C LEU A 143 -5.75 22.40 -2.01
N SER A 144 -4.52 22.51 -1.50
CA SER A 144 -4.18 22.12 -0.13
C SER A 144 -2.95 22.87 0.36
N SER A 145 -2.81 22.99 1.67
CA SER A 145 -1.67 23.61 2.32
C SER A 145 -1.37 22.91 3.64
N GLY A 146 -0.11 22.94 4.07
CA GLY A 146 0.29 22.35 5.33
C GLY A 146 1.44 23.10 5.98
N THR A 147 1.52 22.98 7.30
CA THR A 147 2.66 23.47 8.09
C THR A 147 3.03 22.42 9.12
N GLY A 148 4.29 22.40 9.55
CA GLY A 148 4.74 21.49 10.60
C GLY A 148 6.19 21.74 10.98
N THR A 149 6.62 21.05 12.03
CA THR A 149 8.01 21.02 12.48
C THR A 149 8.44 19.56 12.56
N ALA A 150 9.63 19.25 12.07
CA ALA A 150 10.18 17.90 12.10
C ALA A 150 11.66 17.92 12.50
N ASP A 151 12.10 16.83 13.13
CA ASP A 151 13.53 16.54 13.27
C ASP A 151 14.16 16.48 11.86
N PRO A 152 15.30 17.15 11.60
CA PRO A 152 15.96 17.08 10.30
C PRO A 152 16.25 15.66 9.79
N ASN A 153 16.46 14.69 10.70
CA ASN A 153 16.64 13.28 10.36
C ASN A 153 15.36 12.62 9.81
N SER A 154 14.19 13.25 10.00
CA SER A 154 12.89 12.79 9.52
C SER A 154 12.46 13.48 8.21
N LEU A 155 13.34 14.28 7.59
CA LEU A 155 13.08 15.00 6.34
C LEU A 155 12.51 14.09 5.25
N ARG A 156 13.08 12.89 5.12
CA ARG A 156 12.65 11.91 4.12
C ARG A 156 11.23 11.43 4.34
N GLN A 157 10.91 11.05 5.58
CA GLN A 157 9.56 10.65 5.96
C GLN A 157 8.55 11.78 5.72
N LEU A 158 8.90 13.01 6.10
CA LEU A 158 8.04 14.16 5.87
C LEU A 158 7.78 14.40 4.38
N SER A 159 8.82 14.25 3.56
CA SER A 159 8.71 14.39 2.11
C SER A 159 7.72 13.37 1.52
N HIS A 160 7.78 12.11 1.96
CA HIS A 160 6.80 11.09 1.57
C HIS A 160 5.37 11.45 1.98
N LYS A 161 5.17 12.00 3.19
CA LYS A 161 3.84 12.46 3.64
C LYS A 161 3.30 13.60 2.78
N ILE A 162 4.16 14.52 2.34
CA ILE A 162 3.76 15.60 1.43
C ILE A 162 3.43 15.02 0.04
N ALA A 163 4.23 14.07 -0.45
CA ALA A 163 3.93 13.37 -1.70
C ALA A 163 2.60 12.60 -1.64
N ASP A 164 2.29 11.97 -0.50
CA ASP A 164 1.03 11.27 -0.26
C ASP A 164 -0.17 12.23 -0.33
N LEU A 165 -0.03 13.44 0.22
CA LEU A 165 -1.06 14.48 0.11
C LEU A 165 -1.25 14.92 -1.35
N VAL A 166 -0.17 15.20 -2.07
CA VAL A 166 -0.26 15.58 -3.50
C VAL A 166 -0.92 14.46 -4.31
N TYR A 167 -0.55 13.23 -4.04
CA TYR A 167 -1.13 12.05 -4.68
C TYR A 167 -2.64 11.94 -4.41
N GLU A 168 -3.06 12.10 -3.15
CA GLU A 168 -4.47 12.01 -2.76
C GLU A 168 -5.31 13.13 -3.39
N GLU A 169 -4.81 14.36 -3.46
CA GLU A 169 -5.53 15.48 -4.07
C GLU A 169 -5.83 15.25 -5.56
N PHE A 170 -4.87 14.69 -6.29
CA PHE A 170 -5.00 14.47 -7.72
C PHE A 170 -5.69 13.16 -8.08
N THR A 171 -5.58 12.12 -7.25
CA THR A 171 -6.12 10.79 -7.59
C THR A 171 -7.39 10.44 -6.83
N GLY A 172 -7.59 11.02 -5.64
CA GLY A 172 -8.62 10.60 -4.68
C GLY A 172 -8.33 9.26 -3.99
N ASP A 173 -7.22 8.60 -4.34
CA ASP A 173 -6.72 7.40 -3.66
C ASP A 173 -5.77 7.83 -2.54
N SER A 174 -5.81 7.15 -1.39
CA SER A 174 -4.86 7.41 -0.32
C SER A 174 -3.42 7.15 -0.77
N GLY A 175 -2.48 7.96 -0.30
CA GLY A 175 -1.05 7.76 -0.49
C GLY A 175 -0.51 6.45 0.10
N TYR A 176 0.72 6.11 -0.29
CA TYR A 176 1.45 4.92 0.16
C TYR A 176 2.98 5.13 0.20
N PHE A 177 3.47 6.33 -0.03
CA PHE A 177 4.89 6.64 -0.06
C PHE A 177 5.49 6.59 1.34
N ASP A 178 4.74 7.00 2.39
CA ASP A 178 5.19 6.90 3.78
C ASP A 178 5.03 5.48 4.37
N THR A 179 5.63 4.50 3.70
CA THR A 179 5.58 3.08 4.05
C THR A 179 6.95 2.42 3.95
N GLN A 180 7.03 1.21 4.50
CA GLN A 180 8.22 0.39 4.56
C GLN A 180 7.95 -1.01 4.04
N ILE A 181 9.01 -1.67 3.61
CA ILE A 181 9.01 -3.05 3.12
C ILE A 181 9.92 -3.85 4.02
N VAL A 182 9.39 -4.90 4.63
CA VAL A 182 10.21 -5.97 5.21
C VAL A 182 10.31 -7.08 4.19
N TYR A 183 11.50 -7.65 4.03
CA TYR A 183 11.75 -8.69 3.05
C TYR A 183 12.87 -9.62 3.51
N VAL A 184 13.04 -10.74 2.82
CA VAL A 184 14.14 -11.68 3.02
C VAL A 184 15.28 -11.30 2.09
N ALA A 185 16.34 -10.75 2.66
CA ALA A 185 17.59 -10.47 1.97
C ALA A 185 18.45 -11.72 1.91
N GLU A 186 18.89 -12.09 0.71
CA GLU A 186 19.64 -13.29 0.44
C GLU A 186 21.04 -13.01 -0.10
N SER A 187 22.02 -13.79 0.35
CA SER A 187 23.42 -13.65 -0.05
C SER A 187 24.16 -14.97 0.05
N GLY A 188 25.35 -15.06 -0.54
CA GLY A 188 26.13 -16.29 -0.62
C GLY A 188 25.72 -17.19 -1.79
N SER A 189 26.46 -18.30 -1.97
CA SER A 189 26.22 -19.25 -3.06
C SER A 189 24.94 -20.06 -2.82
N GLN A 190 24.42 -20.69 -3.87
CA GLN A 190 23.23 -21.54 -3.81
C GLN A 190 23.31 -22.61 -2.71
N ALA A 191 24.49 -23.24 -2.54
CA ALA A 191 24.70 -24.29 -1.54
C ALA A 191 24.85 -23.76 -0.10
N ARG A 192 25.10 -22.46 0.09
CA ARG A 192 25.30 -21.83 1.41
C ARG A 192 24.64 -20.46 1.44
N ARG A 193 23.32 -20.47 1.23
CA ARG A 193 22.51 -19.26 1.19
C ARG A 193 22.31 -18.72 2.60
N ILE A 194 22.69 -17.47 2.82
CA ILE A 194 22.41 -16.73 4.06
C ILE A 194 21.14 -15.91 3.82
N LYS A 195 20.11 -16.15 4.63
CA LYS A 195 18.85 -15.41 4.62
C LYS A 195 18.75 -14.52 5.85
N ARG A 196 18.42 -13.25 5.66
CA ARG A 196 18.23 -12.25 6.72
C ARG A 196 16.93 -11.52 6.50
N LEU A 197 16.22 -11.17 7.56
CA LEU A 197 15.19 -10.14 7.46
C LEU A 197 15.87 -8.78 7.32
N ALA A 198 15.40 -8.01 6.36
CA ALA A 198 15.79 -6.62 6.15
C ALA A 198 14.52 -5.76 6.04
N ILE A 199 14.65 -4.49 6.38
CA ILE A 199 13.61 -3.48 6.19
C ILE A 199 14.20 -2.26 5.50
N MET A 200 13.41 -1.65 4.64
CA MET A 200 13.71 -0.41 3.92
C MET A 200 12.42 0.39 3.76
N ASP A 201 12.52 1.67 3.41
CA ASP A 201 11.37 2.42 2.92
C ASP A 201 10.94 1.88 1.54
N GLN A 202 9.71 2.19 1.10
CA GLN A 202 9.12 1.61 -0.13
C GLN A 202 9.92 1.83 -1.43
N ASP A 203 10.80 2.81 -1.44
CA ASP A 203 11.66 3.15 -2.58
C ASP A 203 13.12 2.62 -2.46
N GLY A 204 13.42 1.82 -1.42
CA GLY A 204 14.72 1.17 -1.24
C GLY A 204 15.70 1.89 -0.30
N HIS A 205 15.39 3.09 0.18
CA HIS A 205 16.28 3.82 1.11
C HIS A 205 16.10 3.34 2.56
N ASN A 206 16.96 3.84 3.45
CA ASN A 206 16.95 3.54 4.88
C ASN A 206 17.00 2.03 5.19
N HIS A 207 17.69 1.28 4.34
CA HIS A 207 17.85 -0.16 4.47
C HIS A 207 18.61 -0.54 5.76
N LYS A 208 18.07 -1.49 6.53
CA LYS A 208 18.72 -2.10 7.68
C LYS A 208 18.39 -3.59 7.80
N PHE A 209 19.32 -4.38 8.32
CA PHE A 209 19.05 -5.77 8.70
C PHE A 209 18.36 -5.84 10.06
N LEU A 210 17.36 -6.71 10.19
CA LEU A 210 16.64 -6.99 11.44
C LEU A 210 17.15 -8.26 12.13
N THR A 211 17.82 -9.14 11.38
CA THR A 211 18.38 -10.41 11.88
C THR A 211 19.81 -10.61 11.42
N SER A 212 20.61 -11.33 12.20
CA SER A 212 22.03 -11.60 11.92
C SER A 212 22.29 -12.53 10.73
N GLY A 213 21.34 -13.44 10.44
CA GLY A 213 21.50 -14.49 9.43
C GLY A 213 22.13 -15.77 9.95
N LEU A 214 22.23 -15.93 11.29
CA LEU A 214 22.67 -17.18 11.93
C LEU A 214 21.62 -18.28 11.80
N ASP A 215 20.35 -17.91 11.94
CA ASP A 215 19.21 -18.81 11.79
C ASP A 215 18.52 -18.56 10.45
N LEU A 216 17.91 -19.61 9.89
CA LEU A 216 17.08 -19.48 8.69
C LEU A 216 15.79 -18.75 9.05
N VAL A 217 15.58 -17.59 8.44
CA VAL A 217 14.37 -16.76 8.60
C VAL A 217 13.61 -16.64 7.30
N LEU A 218 12.28 -16.71 7.37
CA LEU A 218 11.41 -16.74 6.21
C LEU A 218 10.14 -15.90 6.43
N THR A 219 9.60 -15.41 5.30
CA THR A 219 8.21 -14.94 5.15
C THR A 219 7.73 -13.98 6.25
N PRO A 220 8.34 -12.79 6.37
CA PRO A 220 7.90 -11.78 7.33
C PRO A 220 6.51 -11.21 6.97
N ARG A 221 5.76 -10.79 7.99
CA ARG A 221 4.43 -10.17 7.87
C ARG A 221 4.28 -9.02 8.86
N PHE A 222 3.92 -7.84 8.38
CA PHE A 222 3.62 -6.70 9.26
C PHE A 222 2.31 -6.92 10.03
N SER A 223 2.30 -6.45 11.27
CA SER A 223 1.06 -6.17 11.99
C SER A 223 0.33 -4.98 11.34
N PRO A 224 -1.00 -5.04 11.19
CA PRO A 224 -1.77 -3.93 10.63
C PRO A 224 -1.96 -2.76 11.62
N THR A 225 -1.71 -2.98 12.93
CA THR A 225 -2.03 -2.02 14.00
C THR A 225 -0.82 -1.58 14.82
N THR A 226 0.27 -2.33 14.79
CA THR A 226 1.49 -2.08 15.58
C THR A 226 2.73 -2.09 14.69
N GLN A 227 3.84 -1.50 15.15
CA GLN A 227 5.13 -1.51 14.47
C GLN A 227 5.88 -2.83 14.75
N GLU A 228 5.23 -3.94 14.44
CA GLU A 228 5.71 -5.30 14.70
C GLU A 228 5.67 -6.14 13.43
N ILE A 229 6.55 -7.13 13.36
CA ILE A 229 6.51 -8.18 12.34
C ILE A 229 6.39 -9.56 12.98
N ALA A 230 5.58 -10.42 12.36
CA ALA A 230 5.63 -11.86 12.57
C ALA A 230 6.53 -12.50 11.51
N TYR A 231 7.36 -13.45 11.90
CA TYR A 231 8.20 -14.19 10.95
C TYR A 231 8.47 -15.61 11.42
N LEU A 232 8.88 -16.44 10.47
CA LEU A 232 9.28 -17.81 10.73
C LEU A 232 10.80 -17.87 10.95
N ASN A 233 11.22 -18.59 11.98
CA ASN A 233 12.61 -18.90 12.29
C ASN A 233 12.76 -20.40 12.43
N TYR A 234 13.72 -21.00 11.72
CA TYR A 234 14.07 -22.39 11.88
C TYR A 234 15.28 -22.51 12.80
N PHE A 235 15.07 -23.19 13.92
CA PHE A 235 16.11 -23.52 14.88
C PHE A 235 16.07 -25.03 15.13
N ASN A 236 17.19 -25.72 14.96
CA ASN A 236 17.27 -27.20 15.01
C ASN A 236 16.21 -27.90 14.16
N GLU A 237 15.98 -27.41 12.93
CA GLU A 237 14.99 -27.94 11.98
C GLU A 237 13.51 -27.79 12.43
N GLU A 238 13.24 -27.13 13.56
CA GLU A 238 11.89 -26.84 14.01
C GLU A 238 11.44 -25.43 13.59
N PRO A 239 10.23 -25.29 12.99
CA PRO A 239 9.64 -23.99 12.67
C PRO A 239 9.11 -23.29 13.93
N ASN A 240 9.60 -22.08 14.17
CA ASN A 240 9.22 -21.22 15.28
C ASN A 240 8.65 -19.90 14.78
N VAL A 241 7.53 -19.48 15.36
CA VAL A 241 6.96 -18.16 15.06
C VAL A 241 7.50 -17.16 16.07
N TYR A 242 8.04 -16.07 15.56
CA TYR A 242 8.50 -14.92 16.34
C TYR A 242 7.66 -13.70 16.01
N ILE A 243 7.47 -12.84 17.02
CA ILE A 243 7.00 -11.47 16.85
C ILE A 243 8.16 -10.55 17.25
N GLN A 244 8.48 -9.56 16.42
CA GLN A 244 9.54 -8.59 16.69
C GLN A 244 9.02 -7.16 16.56
N ASP A 245 9.27 -6.36 17.58
CA ASP A 245 9.07 -4.91 17.55
C ASP A 245 10.21 -4.27 16.74
N ILE A 246 9.84 -3.54 15.68
CA ILE A 246 10.79 -3.01 14.69
C ILE A 246 11.57 -1.81 15.24
N ARG A 247 11.00 -1.12 16.24
CA ARG A 247 11.55 0.11 16.80
C ARG A 247 12.62 -0.18 17.84
N THR A 248 12.39 -1.19 18.66
CA THR A 248 13.28 -1.63 19.74
C THR A 248 14.16 -2.81 19.34
N GLY A 249 13.78 -3.57 18.31
CA GLY A 249 14.46 -4.79 17.88
C GLY A 249 14.18 -6.00 18.78
N ARG A 250 13.34 -5.85 19.82
CA ARG A 250 13.00 -6.94 20.74
C ARG A 250 12.16 -8.00 20.02
N SER A 251 12.59 -9.25 20.10
CA SER A 251 11.85 -10.40 19.58
C SER A 251 11.31 -11.27 20.71
N GLU A 252 10.10 -11.81 20.52
CA GLU A 252 9.44 -12.77 21.38
C GLU A 252 9.09 -14.02 20.56
N ARG A 253 9.38 -15.21 21.11
CA ARG A 253 8.96 -16.48 20.52
C ARG A 253 7.53 -16.75 20.94
N LEU A 254 6.62 -16.82 19.98
CA LEU A 254 5.22 -17.15 20.21
C LEU A 254 5.04 -18.65 20.49
N GLY A 255 5.80 -19.51 19.80
CA GLY A 255 5.75 -20.97 19.99
C GLY A 255 6.50 -21.75 18.91
N SER A 256 6.58 -23.08 19.10
CA SER A 256 6.97 -24.04 18.07
C SER A 256 5.72 -24.58 17.40
N PHE A 257 5.72 -24.69 16.07
CA PHE A 257 4.58 -25.18 15.30
C PHE A 257 5.01 -26.27 14.31
N PRO A 258 5.42 -27.46 14.78
CA PRO A 258 5.84 -28.56 13.91
C PRO A 258 4.75 -28.88 12.87
N GLY A 259 5.12 -28.93 11.59
CA GLY A 259 4.17 -29.13 10.49
C GLY A 259 3.55 -27.84 9.93
N MET A 260 3.92 -26.65 10.42
CA MET A 260 3.50 -25.40 9.79
C MET A 260 3.98 -25.35 8.33
N THR A 261 3.06 -25.05 7.41
CA THR A 261 3.34 -25.06 5.96
C THR A 261 3.44 -23.66 5.37
N PHE A 262 2.89 -22.65 6.04
CA PHE A 262 2.98 -21.24 5.66
C PHE A 262 3.10 -20.36 6.91
N ALA A 263 3.85 -19.26 6.79
CA ALA A 263 3.95 -18.29 7.88
C ALA A 263 2.61 -17.65 8.23
N PRO A 264 2.41 -17.33 9.53
CA PRO A 264 1.18 -16.74 9.99
C PRO A 264 0.99 -15.32 9.47
N ARG A 265 -0.26 -14.93 9.23
CA ARG A 265 -0.65 -13.54 8.94
C ARG A 265 -1.47 -12.98 10.08
N PHE A 266 -1.30 -11.69 10.36
CA PHE A 266 -2.15 -10.99 11.32
C PHE A 266 -3.59 -10.85 10.81
N GLY A 267 -4.54 -10.97 11.74
CA GLY A 267 -5.90 -10.48 11.54
C GLY A 267 -5.93 -8.94 11.47
N PRO A 268 -6.98 -8.34 10.88
CA PRO A 268 -7.02 -6.89 10.61
C PRO A 268 -6.97 -6.01 11.88
N ARG A 269 -7.32 -6.58 13.04
CA ARG A 269 -7.21 -5.89 14.35
C ARG A 269 -5.88 -6.12 15.06
N GLY A 270 -5.00 -6.96 14.51
CA GLY A 270 -3.69 -7.31 15.08
C GLY A 270 -3.77 -8.18 16.34
N ASP A 271 -4.95 -8.67 16.74
CA ASP A 271 -5.16 -9.47 17.94
C ASP A 271 -5.10 -10.98 17.69
N ARG A 272 -4.96 -11.39 16.43
CA ARG A 272 -4.98 -12.79 16.00
C ARG A 272 -3.96 -13.07 14.91
N LEU A 273 -3.54 -14.32 14.82
CA LEU A 273 -2.79 -14.86 13.69
C LEU A 273 -3.60 -15.95 12.99
N ILE A 274 -3.54 -16.01 11.66
CA ILE A 274 -4.05 -17.13 10.87
C ILE A 274 -2.89 -17.86 10.21
N MET A 275 -2.91 -19.18 10.23
CA MET A 275 -1.80 -20.02 9.79
C MET A 275 -2.29 -21.32 9.15
N SER A 276 -1.42 -21.95 8.38
CA SER A 276 -1.62 -23.29 7.83
C SER A 276 -0.77 -24.27 8.60
N TRP A 277 -1.41 -25.30 9.14
CA TRP A 277 -0.74 -26.25 10.02
C TRP A 277 -1.07 -27.68 9.59
N ALA A 278 -0.02 -28.44 9.29
CA ALA A 278 -0.13 -29.85 8.94
C ALA A 278 -0.14 -30.74 10.19
N GLN A 279 -1.15 -31.61 10.28
CA GLN A 279 -1.27 -32.67 11.28
C GLN A 279 -1.60 -33.96 10.53
N ASP A 280 -0.83 -35.03 10.79
CA ASP A 280 -1.02 -36.36 10.18
C ASP A 280 -1.08 -36.37 8.63
N GLY A 281 -0.33 -35.46 7.99
CA GLY A 281 -0.24 -35.35 6.52
C GLY A 281 -1.35 -34.55 5.85
N LEU A 282 -2.34 -34.06 6.60
CA LEU A 282 -3.35 -33.11 6.13
C LEU A 282 -3.01 -31.71 6.63
N THR A 283 -3.26 -30.68 5.83
CA THR A 283 -3.03 -29.29 6.24
C THR A 283 -4.35 -28.56 6.31
N ASP A 284 -4.64 -27.98 7.46
CA ASP A 284 -5.81 -27.15 7.69
C ASP A 284 -5.41 -25.72 8.09
N ILE A 285 -6.39 -24.82 8.05
CA ILE A 285 -6.26 -23.44 8.48
C ILE A 285 -6.64 -23.34 9.96
N TYR A 286 -5.79 -22.67 10.72
CA TYR A 286 -5.97 -22.41 12.14
C TYR A 286 -5.87 -20.91 12.42
N GLU A 287 -6.62 -20.45 13.42
CA GLU A 287 -6.50 -19.10 13.98
C GLU A 287 -6.03 -19.19 15.42
N MET A 288 -5.08 -18.35 15.79
CA MET A 288 -4.55 -18.21 17.14
C MET A 288 -4.88 -16.82 17.68
N ASP A 289 -5.45 -16.75 18.88
CA ASP A 289 -5.60 -15.50 19.62
C ASP A 289 -4.26 -15.15 20.30
N LEU A 290 -3.73 -13.95 20.02
CA LEU A 290 -2.39 -13.58 20.48
C LEU A 290 -2.31 -13.32 21.99
N ARG A 291 -3.43 -13.02 22.64
CA ARG A 291 -3.47 -12.72 24.08
C ARG A 291 -3.60 -13.98 24.92
N THR A 292 -4.45 -14.90 24.50
CA THR A 292 -4.75 -16.15 25.22
C THR A 292 -3.94 -17.34 24.74
N GLN A 293 -3.34 -17.23 23.55
CA GLN A 293 -2.69 -18.33 22.83
C GLN A 293 -3.64 -19.48 22.46
N GLU A 294 -4.95 -19.27 22.58
CA GLU A 294 -5.94 -20.26 22.16
C GLU A 294 -5.92 -20.43 20.64
N ILE A 295 -5.90 -21.68 20.19
CA ILE A 295 -5.90 -22.06 18.78
C ILE A 295 -7.25 -22.68 18.45
N ARG A 296 -7.90 -22.18 17.39
CA ARG A 296 -9.09 -22.82 16.80
C ARG A 296 -8.85 -23.24 15.36
N GLN A 297 -9.32 -24.43 15.02
CA GLN A 297 -9.32 -24.94 13.65
C GLN A 297 -10.48 -24.29 12.86
N LEU A 298 -10.19 -23.77 11.67
CA LEU A 298 -11.15 -23.09 10.79
C LEU A 298 -11.61 -23.95 9.62
N THR A 299 -10.71 -24.74 9.05
CA THR A 299 -11.03 -25.72 8.02
C THR A 299 -10.80 -27.11 8.57
N LYS A 300 -11.61 -28.07 8.10
CA LYS A 300 -11.40 -29.47 8.38
C LYS A 300 -11.81 -30.28 7.17
N SER A 301 -10.83 -30.69 6.38
CA SER A 301 -11.09 -31.46 5.16
C SER A 301 -10.00 -32.50 4.91
N SER A 302 -10.26 -33.41 3.96
CA SER A 302 -9.25 -34.38 3.50
C SER A 302 -8.34 -33.79 2.41
N SER A 303 -8.19 -32.47 2.40
CA SER A 303 -7.47 -31.70 1.38
C SER A 303 -6.39 -30.86 2.04
N ILE A 304 -5.50 -30.30 1.23
CA ILE A 304 -4.46 -29.38 1.69
C ILE A 304 -4.99 -27.97 1.58
N ASP A 305 -5.28 -27.34 2.73
CA ASP A 305 -5.72 -25.96 2.83
C ASP A 305 -4.56 -25.07 3.34
N THR A 306 -4.09 -24.12 2.52
CA THR A 306 -2.87 -23.33 2.79
C THR A 306 -3.00 -21.83 2.49
N ALA A 307 -1.97 -21.07 2.89
CA ALA A 307 -1.77 -19.66 2.56
C ALA A 307 -2.99 -18.74 2.81
N PRO A 308 -3.56 -18.74 4.03
CA PRO A 308 -4.76 -17.98 4.35
C PRO A 308 -4.49 -16.47 4.42
N SER A 309 -5.48 -15.67 4.06
CA SER A 309 -5.50 -14.21 4.22
C SER A 309 -6.90 -13.72 4.61
N TYR A 310 -6.97 -12.86 5.62
CA TYR A 310 -8.23 -12.22 6.00
C TYR A 310 -8.70 -11.20 4.97
N SER A 311 -10.02 -11.03 4.87
CA SER A 311 -10.61 -9.78 4.38
C SER A 311 -10.33 -8.63 5.37
N PRO A 312 -10.27 -7.37 4.91
CA PRO A 312 -9.94 -6.24 5.79
C PRO A 312 -10.96 -6.02 6.92
N ASP A 313 -12.21 -6.47 6.73
CA ASP A 313 -13.25 -6.46 7.78
C ASP A 313 -13.18 -7.67 8.73
N GLY A 314 -12.31 -8.65 8.45
CA GLY A 314 -12.11 -9.86 9.25
C GLY A 314 -13.26 -10.87 9.18
N ARG A 315 -14.25 -10.67 8.31
CA ARG A 315 -15.44 -11.52 8.22
C ARG A 315 -15.23 -12.73 7.33
N ARG A 316 -14.29 -12.66 6.40
CA ARG A 316 -13.98 -13.71 5.43
C ARG A 316 -12.48 -13.99 5.37
N ILE A 317 -12.15 -15.16 4.88
CA ILE A 317 -10.79 -15.63 4.66
C ILE A 317 -10.71 -16.16 3.24
N VAL A 318 -9.69 -15.75 2.50
CA VAL A 318 -9.29 -16.40 1.26
C VAL A 318 -8.13 -17.35 1.55
N PHE A 319 -8.12 -18.52 0.93
CA PHE A 319 -7.05 -19.50 1.07
C PHE A 319 -6.94 -20.38 -0.17
N GLU A 320 -5.83 -21.09 -0.29
CA GLU A 320 -5.57 -22.06 -1.34
C GLU A 320 -6.04 -23.45 -0.87
N SER A 321 -6.66 -24.22 -1.76
CA SER A 321 -7.01 -25.62 -1.50
C SER A 321 -6.91 -26.50 -2.74
N ASP A 322 -6.44 -27.74 -2.56
CA ASP A 322 -6.37 -28.76 -3.61
C ASP A 322 -7.63 -29.66 -3.70
N ARG A 323 -8.69 -29.36 -2.93
CA ARG A 323 -9.90 -30.19 -2.84
C ARG A 323 -10.64 -30.49 -4.15
N ALA A 324 -10.33 -29.73 -5.20
CA ALA A 324 -10.86 -29.96 -6.56
C ALA A 324 -9.87 -30.73 -7.47
N GLY A 325 -8.91 -31.44 -6.89
CA GLY A 325 -7.87 -32.22 -7.59
C GLY A 325 -6.63 -31.42 -8.02
N ARG A 326 -6.67 -30.09 -7.92
CA ARG A 326 -5.52 -29.19 -8.10
C ARG A 326 -5.70 -27.94 -7.25
N GLN A 327 -4.61 -27.23 -6.96
CA GLN A 327 -4.61 -25.99 -6.19
C GLN A 327 -5.53 -24.93 -6.83
N GLN A 328 -6.49 -24.44 -6.07
CA GLN A 328 -7.49 -23.42 -6.42
C GLN A 328 -7.73 -22.50 -5.23
N LEU A 329 -8.29 -21.33 -5.47
CA LEU A 329 -8.61 -20.36 -4.42
C LEU A 329 -10.05 -20.51 -3.95
N TYR A 330 -10.23 -20.40 -2.63
CA TYR A 330 -11.50 -20.47 -1.96
C TYR A 330 -11.66 -19.30 -0.99
N VAL A 331 -12.91 -18.88 -0.80
CA VAL A 331 -13.32 -17.94 0.23
C VAL A 331 -14.24 -18.65 1.20
N VAL A 332 -14.08 -18.38 2.49
CA VAL A 332 -14.93 -18.89 3.57
C VAL A 332 -15.21 -17.78 4.56
N ASN A 333 -16.32 -17.86 5.29
CA ASN A 333 -16.54 -17.00 6.44
C ASN A 333 -15.55 -17.34 7.56
N ASN A 334 -15.28 -16.38 8.45
CA ASN A 334 -14.37 -16.57 9.59
C ASN A 334 -14.86 -17.59 10.65
N ASP A 335 -16.09 -18.08 10.52
CA ASP A 335 -16.71 -19.15 11.30
C ASP A 335 -16.65 -20.52 10.59
N GLY A 336 -16.05 -20.58 9.39
CA GLY A 336 -15.94 -21.78 8.57
C GLY A 336 -17.15 -22.03 7.64
N SER A 337 -18.20 -21.21 7.70
CA SER A 337 -19.39 -21.35 6.84
C SER A 337 -19.21 -20.75 5.44
N ASN A 338 -20.14 -21.05 4.53
CA ASN A 338 -20.20 -20.48 3.18
C ASN A 338 -18.90 -20.63 2.38
N LEU A 339 -18.34 -21.84 2.41
CA LEU A 339 -17.16 -22.17 1.61
C LEU A 339 -17.48 -22.11 0.11
N GLN A 340 -16.74 -21.29 -0.61
CA GLN A 340 -16.94 -21.07 -2.05
C GLN A 340 -15.61 -21.10 -2.80
N ARG A 341 -15.57 -21.81 -3.92
CA ARG A 341 -14.46 -21.72 -4.88
C ARG A 341 -14.59 -20.44 -5.71
N ILE A 342 -13.50 -19.72 -5.90
CA ILE A 342 -13.49 -18.47 -6.68
C ILE A 342 -12.62 -18.56 -7.95
N SER A 343 -11.61 -19.43 -8.00
CA SER A 343 -10.79 -19.60 -9.22
C SER A 343 -11.30 -20.75 -10.10
N TYR A 344 -11.46 -20.53 -11.40
CA TYR A 344 -11.95 -21.56 -12.34
C TYR A 344 -11.10 -21.73 -13.59
N GLY A 345 -10.14 -20.83 -13.85
CA GLY A 345 -9.29 -20.92 -15.04
C GLY A 345 -8.28 -22.07 -14.99
N GLU A 346 -7.51 -22.19 -16.06
CA GLU A 346 -6.45 -23.20 -16.18
C GLU A 346 -5.26 -22.92 -15.26
N GLY A 347 -4.50 -23.96 -14.91
CA GLY A 347 -3.34 -23.85 -14.03
C GLY A 347 -3.66 -24.03 -12.54
N ARG A 348 -2.65 -23.74 -11.71
CA ARG A 348 -2.70 -23.79 -10.25
C ARG A 348 -2.69 -22.36 -9.71
N TYR A 349 -3.52 -22.09 -8.72
CA TYR A 349 -3.62 -20.79 -8.05
C TYR A 349 -3.12 -20.95 -6.63
N ALA A 350 -2.28 -20.01 -6.19
CA ALA A 350 -1.59 -20.09 -4.92
C ALA A 350 -1.46 -18.71 -4.26
N THR A 351 -1.09 -18.72 -2.98
CA THR A 351 -0.71 -17.54 -2.19
C THR A 351 -1.67 -16.33 -2.30
N PRO A 352 -3.00 -16.53 -2.10
CA PRO A 352 -3.96 -15.45 -2.23
C PRO A 352 -3.77 -14.39 -1.13
N VAL A 353 -3.95 -13.12 -1.48
CA VAL A 353 -3.92 -11.99 -0.54
C VAL A 353 -5.06 -11.04 -0.83
N TRP A 354 -5.88 -10.81 0.19
CA TRP A 354 -7.00 -9.87 0.10
C TRP A 354 -6.49 -8.43 0.07
N SER A 355 -7.03 -7.61 -0.84
CA SER A 355 -6.77 -6.17 -0.88
C SER A 355 -7.21 -5.50 0.43
N PRO A 356 -6.45 -4.53 0.96
CA PRO A 356 -6.90 -3.65 2.05
C PRO A 356 -8.23 -2.93 1.76
N ARG A 357 -8.59 -2.74 0.47
CA ARG A 357 -9.89 -2.18 0.05
C ARG A 357 -11.05 -3.17 0.14
N GLY A 358 -10.76 -4.47 0.18
CA GLY A 358 -11.75 -5.53 0.38
C GLY A 358 -12.46 -6.02 -0.89
N ASP A 359 -12.18 -5.41 -2.04
CA ASP A 359 -12.85 -5.61 -3.34
C ASP A 359 -12.15 -6.63 -4.25
N ILE A 360 -10.82 -6.79 -4.12
CA ILE A 360 -9.98 -7.61 -5.00
C ILE A 360 -9.10 -8.56 -4.19
N ILE A 361 -8.75 -9.70 -4.79
CA ILE A 361 -7.79 -10.69 -4.29
C ILE A 361 -6.63 -10.79 -5.29
N ALA A 362 -5.40 -10.59 -4.82
CA ALA A 362 -4.19 -10.89 -5.56
C ALA A 362 -3.77 -12.35 -5.33
N PHE A 363 -3.10 -12.97 -6.29
CA PHE A 363 -2.67 -14.37 -6.21
C PHE A 363 -1.46 -14.66 -7.09
N THR A 364 -0.75 -15.74 -6.78
CA THR A 364 0.19 -16.39 -7.70
C THR A 364 -0.56 -17.40 -8.56
N LYS A 365 -0.22 -17.47 -9.85
CA LYS A 365 -0.71 -18.51 -10.76
C LYS A 365 0.44 -19.21 -11.45
N MET A 366 0.37 -20.53 -11.53
CA MET A 366 1.27 -21.38 -12.31
C MET A 366 0.53 -22.01 -13.47
N HIS A 367 0.98 -21.75 -14.69
CA HIS A 367 0.40 -22.36 -15.89
C HIS A 367 1.48 -22.64 -16.93
N LYS A 368 1.55 -23.88 -17.42
CA LYS A 368 2.51 -24.34 -18.45
C LYS A 368 3.96 -23.91 -18.16
N GLY A 369 4.40 -24.06 -16.91
CA GLY A 369 5.77 -23.73 -16.48
C GLY A 369 6.07 -22.23 -16.35
N THR A 370 5.07 -21.36 -16.48
CA THR A 370 5.21 -19.91 -16.25
C THR A 370 4.47 -19.52 -14.98
N PHE A 371 5.06 -18.62 -14.20
CA PHE A 371 4.47 -18.03 -13.01
C PHE A 371 3.93 -16.64 -13.30
N TYR A 372 2.86 -16.28 -12.62
CA TYR A 372 2.17 -15.00 -12.78
C TYR A 372 1.77 -14.43 -11.43
N ILE A 373 1.77 -13.09 -11.33
CA ILE A 373 0.91 -12.39 -10.35
C ILE A 373 -0.38 -12.02 -11.07
N GLY A 374 -1.51 -12.38 -10.47
CA GLY A 374 -2.83 -11.99 -10.94
C GLY A 374 -3.68 -11.35 -9.87
N ILE A 375 -4.78 -10.76 -10.31
CA ILE A 375 -5.85 -10.20 -9.48
C ILE A 375 -7.20 -10.70 -9.98
N MET A 376 -8.19 -10.79 -9.09
CA MET A 376 -9.59 -11.08 -9.40
C MET A 376 -10.51 -10.44 -8.37
N ASN A 377 -11.77 -10.20 -8.72
CA ASN A 377 -12.78 -9.80 -7.75
C ASN A 377 -12.98 -10.88 -6.69
N VAL A 378 -13.53 -10.50 -5.53
CA VAL A 378 -13.78 -11.44 -4.41
C VAL A 378 -14.71 -12.61 -4.74
N ASP A 379 -15.50 -12.50 -5.82
CA ASP A 379 -16.36 -13.56 -6.32
C ASP A 379 -15.69 -14.45 -7.38
N GLY A 380 -14.45 -14.14 -7.78
CA GLY A 380 -13.70 -14.83 -8.81
C GLY A 380 -13.81 -14.25 -10.21
N SER A 381 -14.69 -13.27 -10.43
CA SER A 381 -14.83 -12.61 -11.73
C SER A 381 -13.66 -11.66 -12.02
N GLY A 382 -13.50 -11.25 -13.29
CA GLY A 382 -12.53 -10.22 -13.66
C GLY A 382 -11.06 -10.64 -13.48
N GLU A 383 -10.75 -11.93 -13.64
CA GLU A 383 -9.36 -12.40 -13.55
C GLU A 383 -8.45 -11.67 -14.54
N ARG A 384 -7.35 -11.09 -14.02
CA ARG A 384 -6.32 -10.41 -14.80
C ARG A 384 -4.93 -10.84 -14.33
N LEU A 385 -4.01 -11.05 -15.27
CA LEU A 385 -2.61 -11.38 -14.99
C LEU A 385 -1.76 -10.14 -15.22
N LEU A 386 -1.11 -9.65 -14.16
CA LEU A 386 -0.40 -8.37 -14.14
C LEU A 386 1.10 -8.54 -14.47
N ALA A 387 1.70 -9.60 -13.98
CA ALA A 387 3.12 -9.88 -14.19
C ALA A 387 3.35 -11.36 -14.51
N LYS A 388 4.45 -11.66 -15.20
CA LYS A 388 4.88 -13.03 -15.52
C LYS A 388 6.39 -13.20 -15.44
N GLY A 389 6.85 -14.44 -15.30
CA GLY A 389 8.27 -14.78 -15.28
C GLY A 389 8.52 -16.28 -15.02
N PHE A 390 9.79 -16.62 -14.83
CA PHE A 390 10.22 -18.00 -14.51
C PHE A 390 9.72 -18.43 -13.15
N LEU A 391 10.00 -17.64 -12.11
CA LEU A 391 9.39 -17.76 -10.79
C LEU A 391 8.94 -16.37 -10.36
N VAL A 392 7.65 -16.22 -10.05
CA VAL A 392 7.03 -14.94 -9.66
C VAL A 392 6.00 -15.22 -8.57
N GLU A 393 6.28 -14.79 -7.36
CA GLU A 393 5.49 -15.19 -6.19
C GLU A 393 5.45 -14.14 -5.09
N GLY A 394 4.66 -14.44 -4.05
CA GLY A 394 4.59 -13.67 -2.81
C GLY A 394 4.00 -12.26 -2.97
N PRO A 395 2.81 -12.09 -3.60
CA PRO A 395 2.20 -10.77 -3.70
C PRO A 395 1.88 -10.19 -2.31
N THR A 396 2.11 -8.90 -2.13
CA THR A 396 1.75 -8.10 -0.95
C THR A 396 1.22 -6.73 -1.40
N TRP A 397 0.23 -6.20 -0.69
CA TRP A 397 -0.45 -4.96 -1.05
C TRP A 397 0.16 -3.77 -0.34
N ALA A 398 0.39 -2.68 -1.07
CA ALA A 398 0.46 -1.35 -0.48
C ALA A 398 -0.84 -1.06 0.31
N PRO A 399 -0.79 -0.26 1.39
CA PRO A 399 -1.94 -0.05 2.28
C PRO A 399 -3.13 0.60 1.59
N ASN A 400 -2.89 1.32 0.50
CA ASN A 400 -3.96 1.90 -0.30
C ASN A 400 -4.69 0.89 -1.19
N GLY A 401 -4.25 -0.38 -1.28
CA GLY A 401 -4.87 -1.44 -2.08
C GLY A 401 -4.73 -1.28 -3.59
N ARG A 402 -3.77 -0.46 -4.05
CA ARG A 402 -3.58 -0.13 -5.47
C ARG A 402 -2.30 -0.71 -6.07
N VAL A 403 -1.26 -0.80 -5.27
CA VAL A 403 0.06 -1.26 -5.72
C VAL A 403 0.36 -2.60 -5.07
N LEU A 404 0.88 -3.52 -5.86
CA LEU A 404 1.39 -4.82 -5.40
C LEU A 404 2.90 -4.81 -5.43
N MET A 405 3.51 -5.44 -4.44
CA MET A 405 4.91 -5.88 -4.49
C MET A 405 4.97 -7.41 -4.46
N TYR A 406 5.98 -7.97 -5.11
CA TYR A 406 6.24 -9.40 -5.20
C TYR A 406 7.72 -9.60 -5.53
N TYR A 407 8.19 -10.85 -5.61
CA TYR A 407 9.54 -11.12 -6.07
C TYR A 407 9.53 -11.91 -7.38
N LYS A 408 10.57 -11.70 -8.19
CA LYS A 408 10.89 -12.54 -9.34
C LYS A 408 12.24 -13.19 -9.12
N GLN A 409 12.37 -14.45 -9.54
CA GLN A 409 13.66 -15.13 -9.66
C GLN A 409 13.94 -15.48 -11.11
N GLU A 410 15.16 -15.20 -11.54
CA GLU A 410 15.67 -15.61 -12.84
C GLU A 410 15.99 -17.12 -12.86
N PRO A 411 15.98 -17.79 -14.01
CA PRO A 411 16.45 -19.17 -14.10
C PRO A 411 17.91 -19.32 -13.63
N PHE A 412 18.25 -20.49 -13.12
CA PHE A 412 19.65 -20.88 -12.95
C PHE A 412 20.21 -21.35 -14.29
N GLU A 413 21.44 -20.96 -14.58
CA GLU A 413 22.23 -21.46 -15.70
C GLU A 413 22.83 -22.84 -15.37
N SER A 414 23.26 -23.56 -16.39
CA SER A 414 23.81 -24.92 -16.23
C SER A 414 25.08 -24.99 -15.38
N ASP A 415 25.80 -23.87 -15.24
CA ASP A 415 27.00 -23.74 -14.42
C ASP A 415 26.70 -23.34 -12.96
N GLY A 416 25.42 -23.23 -12.59
CA GLY A 416 24.96 -22.84 -11.26
C GLY A 416 24.95 -21.32 -11.02
N THR A 417 25.26 -20.51 -12.03
CA THR A 417 25.07 -19.05 -11.99
C THR A 417 23.63 -18.68 -12.32
N GLY A 418 23.30 -17.38 -12.32
CA GLY A 418 21.92 -16.90 -12.44
C GLY A 418 21.15 -17.07 -11.13
N GLY A 419 19.84 -17.29 -11.22
CA GLY A 419 19.00 -17.48 -10.04
C GLY A 419 18.81 -16.22 -9.19
N ALA A 420 19.17 -15.04 -9.71
CA ALA A 420 19.05 -13.77 -9.01
C ALA A 420 17.59 -13.50 -8.66
N THR A 421 17.35 -13.02 -7.44
CA THR A 421 16.00 -12.76 -6.93
C THR A 421 15.85 -11.28 -6.62
N SER A 422 14.80 -10.64 -7.11
CA SER A 422 14.58 -9.22 -6.89
C SER A 422 13.13 -8.91 -6.62
N LEU A 423 12.90 -7.85 -5.85
CA LEU A 423 11.57 -7.32 -5.62
C LEU A 423 11.11 -6.47 -6.81
N TYR A 424 9.84 -6.59 -7.13
CA TYR A 424 9.15 -5.82 -8.15
C TYR A 424 7.87 -5.26 -7.57
N ARG A 425 7.48 -4.08 -8.02
CA ARG A 425 6.15 -3.54 -7.78
C ARG A 425 5.42 -3.27 -9.07
N ILE A 426 4.10 -3.32 -9.03
CA ILE A 426 3.23 -3.03 -10.15
C ILE A 426 1.92 -2.40 -9.67
N ASP A 427 1.38 -1.49 -10.47
CA ASP A 427 0.05 -0.94 -10.25
C ASP A 427 -1.02 -1.95 -10.72
N ILE A 428 -2.19 -1.97 -10.07
CA ILE A 428 -3.31 -2.87 -10.44
C ILE A 428 -3.84 -2.66 -11.87
N THR A 429 -3.55 -1.52 -12.49
CA THR A 429 -3.82 -1.32 -13.93
C THR A 429 -2.99 -2.26 -14.81
N GLY A 430 -1.91 -2.85 -14.30
CA GLY A 430 -0.99 -3.72 -15.03
C GLY A 430 0.14 -2.96 -15.74
N PHE A 431 0.22 -1.65 -15.56
CA PHE A 431 1.30 -0.82 -16.07
C PHE A 431 2.29 -0.43 -14.97
N ASN A 432 3.42 0.15 -15.39
CA ASN A 432 4.45 0.67 -14.48
C ASN A 432 5.07 -0.39 -13.56
N GLU A 433 5.31 -1.60 -14.08
CA GLU A 433 6.13 -2.59 -13.38
C GLU A 433 7.56 -2.04 -13.19
N ARG A 434 8.04 -2.01 -11.95
CA ARG A 434 9.38 -1.54 -11.61
C ARG A 434 10.10 -2.48 -10.67
N ARG A 435 11.38 -2.73 -10.95
CA ARG A 435 12.30 -3.41 -10.04
C ARG A 435 12.66 -2.46 -8.89
N ILE A 436 12.67 -2.98 -7.66
CA ILE A 436 13.22 -2.28 -6.50
C ILE A 436 14.70 -2.64 -6.38
N ILE A 437 15.55 -1.63 -6.17
CA ILE A 437 16.99 -1.83 -6.03
C ILE A 437 17.28 -2.16 -4.56
N THR A 438 17.88 -3.33 -4.34
CA THR A 438 18.25 -3.83 -3.01
C THR A 438 19.76 -4.12 -2.97
N PRO A 439 20.41 -4.06 -1.80
CA PRO A 439 21.86 -4.33 -1.69
C PRO A 439 22.27 -5.76 -2.04
N SER A 440 21.33 -6.71 -2.00
CA SER A 440 21.52 -8.12 -2.34
C SER A 440 20.24 -8.67 -2.97
N ASP A 441 20.23 -9.97 -3.29
CA ASP A 441 18.99 -10.64 -3.70
C ASP A 441 17.91 -10.48 -2.63
N ALA A 442 16.66 -10.41 -3.05
CA ALA A 442 15.54 -10.06 -2.19
C ALA A 442 14.26 -10.82 -2.57
N SER A 443 13.65 -11.47 -1.59
CA SER A 443 12.46 -12.31 -1.71
C SER A 443 11.44 -12.05 -0.59
N ASP A 444 10.25 -12.66 -0.69
CA ASP A 444 9.22 -12.67 0.36
C ASP A 444 8.89 -11.28 0.96
N PRO A 445 8.50 -10.28 0.15
CA PRO A 445 8.17 -8.97 0.67
C PRO A 445 6.89 -8.99 1.51
N ALA A 446 6.83 -8.11 2.49
CA ALA A 446 5.60 -7.66 3.12
C ALA A 446 5.62 -6.13 3.19
N TRP A 447 4.54 -5.52 2.70
CA TRP A 447 4.36 -4.07 2.72
C TRP A 447 3.76 -3.63 4.06
N SER A 448 4.29 -2.57 4.66
CA SER A 448 3.77 -2.03 5.91
C SER A 448 2.46 -1.26 5.72
N PRO A 449 1.67 -1.10 6.80
CA PRO A 449 0.73 0.02 6.91
C PRO A 449 1.45 1.38 6.81
N LEU A 450 0.67 2.45 6.66
CA LEU A 450 1.21 3.82 6.79
C LEU A 450 1.82 4.02 8.18
N ARG A 451 2.95 4.75 8.23
CA ARG A 451 3.59 5.13 9.49
C ARG A 451 2.77 6.21 10.19
N ARG A 452 2.20 5.88 11.35
CA ARG A 452 1.42 6.82 12.17
C ARG A 452 2.32 7.77 12.96
#